data_AF-A0A3N5SJN3-F1
#
_entry.id   AF-A0A3N5SJN3-F1
#
_cell.length_a   1.000
_cell.length_b   1.000
_cell.length_c   1.000
_cell.angle_alpha   90.00
_cell.angle_beta   90.00
_cell.angle_gamma   90.00
#
_symmetry.space_group_name_H-M   'P 1'
#
loop_
_entity.id
_entity.type
_entity.pdbx_description
1 polymer ?
#
loop_
_entity_poly.entity_id
_entity_poly.type
_entity_poly.pdbx_seq_one_letter_code
_entity_poly.pdbx_strand_id
1 'polypeptide(L)'
;MDVLLLSRLQFTATTIFHFFFVPLTLGLSVLVAIMETQYARTGNETYLKMTKFWGKLFLINFAVGVVTGITLEFQFGTNWSGYSAYVGDIFGSLLAIEATAAFFLESTLIGVWVFGWKKLSRKAHAMVMWLVAGASNLSAIWILTANGWMQQPVGYAIRNGRAELTDFAAVVFNTFSILQILHVVPAALLLAAFFIMGISAYHLLKQQNMDFFTRSFRLGLVVGTIASFWVILEGDMHAKHVTKVQP
;
A
#
# COMPACT_ATOMS: atom_id res chain seq x y z
N MET A 1 13.77 20.96 23.93
CA MET A 1 13.70 19.55 23.49
C MET A 1 15.06 19.19 22.92
N ASP A 2 15.57 17.99 23.18
CA ASP A 2 16.82 17.55 22.56
C ASP A 2 16.62 17.27 21.06
N VAL A 3 17.72 17.21 20.31
CA VAL A 3 17.70 17.00 18.85
C VAL A 3 17.08 15.64 18.50
N LEU A 4 17.39 14.60 19.28
CA LEU A 4 16.90 13.25 19.03
C LEU A 4 15.37 13.16 19.14
N LEU A 5 14.77 13.77 20.16
CA LEU A 5 13.33 13.83 20.35
C LEU A 5 12.67 14.61 19.22
N LEU A 6 13.24 15.74 18.81
CA LEU A 6 12.74 16.53 17.67
C LEU A 6 12.75 15.72 16.37
N SER A 7 13.84 15.00 16.09
CA SER A 7 13.95 14.13 14.92
C SER A 7 12.92 12.99 14.96
N ARG A 8 12.68 12.39 16.14
CA ARG A 8 11.63 11.37 16.33
C ARG A 8 10.24 11.95 16.12
N LEU A 9 9.92 13.12 16.68
CA LEU A 9 8.62 13.77 16.52
C LEU A 9 8.35 14.13 15.06
N GLN A 10 9.36 14.66 14.36
CA GLN A 10 9.25 14.95 12.93
C GLN A 10 8.99 13.68 12.12
N PHE A 11 9.76 12.61 12.35
CA PHE A 11 9.59 11.34 11.64
C PHE A 11 8.24 10.70 11.94
N THR A 12 7.78 10.74 13.19
CA THR A 12 6.44 10.28 13.61
C THR A 12 5.35 11.03 12.87
N ALA A 13 5.41 12.37 12.84
CA ALA A 13 4.41 13.18 12.15
C ALA A 13 4.36 12.83 10.65
N THR A 14 5.51 12.83 9.97
CA THR A 14 5.57 12.51 8.54
C THR A 14 5.07 11.09 8.24
N THR A 15 5.43 10.10 9.06
CA THR A 15 4.97 8.72 8.91
C THR A 15 3.46 8.60 9.10
N ILE A 16 2.88 9.21 10.13
CA ILE A 16 1.43 9.20 10.38
C ILE A 16 0.68 9.83 9.21
N PHE A 17 1.11 11.02 8.76
CA PHE A 17 0.47 11.70 7.63
C PHE A 17 0.56 10.87 6.37
N HIS A 18 1.72 10.30 6.06
CA HIS A 18 1.87 9.42 4.90
C HIS A 18 0.94 8.20 4.98
N PHE A 19 0.89 7.55 6.15
CA PHE A 19 0.11 6.33 6.37
C PHE A 19 -1.42 6.57 6.44
N PHE A 20 -1.90 7.82 6.50
CA PHE A 20 -3.32 8.09 6.25
C PHE A 20 -3.73 7.84 4.80
N PHE A 21 -2.80 8.03 3.85
CA PHE A 21 -3.09 7.92 2.42
C PHE A 21 -2.70 6.55 1.86
N VAL A 22 -1.56 5.99 2.26
CA VAL A 22 -1.03 4.73 1.71
C VAL A 22 -2.05 3.57 1.72
N PRO A 23 -2.61 3.13 2.86
CA PRO A 23 -3.49 1.96 2.89
C PRO A 23 -4.77 2.18 2.07
N LEU A 24 -5.25 3.42 1.98
CA LEU A 24 -6.41 3.72 1.14
C LEU A 24 -6.07 3.59 -0.35
N THR A 25 -4.88 4.02 -0.80
CA THR A 25 -4.39 3.81 -2.17
C THR A 25 -4.26 2.32 -2.49
N LEU A 26 -3.60 1.55 -1.61
CA LEU A 26 -3.38 0.12 -1.79
C LEU A 26 -4.71 -0.62 -1.99
N GLY A 27 -5.68 -0.37 -1.11
CA GLY A 27 -6.98 -1.02 -1.19
C GLY A 27 -7.86 -0.51 -2.34
N LEU A 28 -7.95 0.81 -2.56
CA LEU A 28 -8.77 1.38 -3.64
C LEU A 28 -8.28 0.97 -5.02
N SER A 29 -6.96 0.85 -5.24
CA SER A 29 -6.41 0.43 -6.53
C SER A 29 -7.00 -0.92 -6.97
N VAL A 30 -7.05 -1.89 -6.06
CA VAL A 30 -7.63 -3.22 -6.29
C VAL A 30 -9.14 -3.14 -6.51
N LEU A 31 -9.87 -2.38 -5.68
CA LEU A 31 -11.32 -2.26 -5.81
C LEU A 31 -11.72 -1.59 -7.13
N VAL A 32 -10.99 -0.56 -7.57
CA VAL A 32 -11.18 0.10 -8.87
C VAL A 32 -10.87 -0.87 -10.02
N ALA A 33 -9.79 -1.66 -9.93
CA ALA A 33 -9.48 -2.70 -10.91
C ALA A 33 -10.59 -3.75 -11.04
N ILE A 34 -11.20 -4.16 -9.91
CA ILE A 34 -12.36 -5.06 -9.90
C ILE A 34 -13.55 -4.42 -10.62
N MET A 35 -13.91 -3.18 -10.27
CA MET A 35 -15.02 -2.47 -10.92
C MET A 35 -14.82 -2.36 -12.42
N GLU A 36 -13.60 -2.03 -12.83
CA GLU A 36 -13.28 -1.89 -14.25
C GLU A 36 -13.32 -3.22 -14.98
N THR A 37 -12.86 -4.29 -14.34
CA THR A 37 -12.97 -5.64 -14.88
C THR A 37 -14.43 -6.02 -15.12
N GLN A 38 -15.33 -5.67 -14.19
CA GLN A 38 -16.75 -5.90 -14.37
C GLN A 38 -17.32 -5.10 -15.55
N TYR A 39 -16.88 -3.86 -15.74
CA TYR A 39 -17.23 -3.09 -16.95
C TYR A 39 -16.67 -3.75 -18.23
N ALA A 40 -15.40 -4.13 -18.24
CA ALA A 40 -14.75 -4.75 -19.41
C ALA A 40 -15.37 -6.09 -19.82
N ARG A 41 -15.89 -6.85 -18.85
CA ARG A 41 -16.58 -8.13 -19.06
C ARG A 41 -18.04 -7.95 -19.49
N THR A 42 -18.79 -7.09 -18.81
CA THR A 42 -20.25 -6.99 -18.97
C THR A 42 -20.69 -5.91 -19.93
N GLY A 43 -19.86 -4.90 -20.18
CA GLY A 43 -20.24 -3.67 -20.88
C GLY A 43 -21.23 -2.79 -20.12
N ASN A 44 -21.52 -3.09 -18.84
CA ASN A 44 -22.48 -2.32 -18.07
C ASN A 44 -21.88 -0.96 -17.64
N GLU A 45 -22.48 0.11 -18.16
CA GLU A 45 -22.05 1.50 -17.93
C GLU A 45 -22.08 1.95 -16.46
N THR A 46 -22.85 1.30 -15.58
CA THR A 46 -22.81 1.59 -14.14
C THR A 46 -21.41 1.28 -13.57
N TYR A 47 -20.78 0.18 -13.98
CA TYR A 47 -19.43 -0.16 -13.53
C TYR A 47 -18.37 0.80 -14.09
N LEU A 48 -18.56 1.33 -15.30
CA LEU A 48 -17.70 2.40 -15.82
C LEU A 48 -17.80 3.66 -14.97
N LYS A 49 -19.02 4.07 -14.63
CA LYS A 49 -19.26 5.22 -13.74
C LYS A 49 -18.62 4.99 -12.37
N MET A 50 -18.76 3.78 -11.81
CA MET A 50 -18.14 3.41 -10.53
C MET A 50 -16.61 3.52 -10.62
N THR A 51 -16.01 2.93 -11.64
CA THR A 51 -14.56 2.98 -11.87
C THR A 51 -14.06 4.42 -11.93
N LYS A 52 -14.74 5.30 -12.67
CA LYS A 52 -14.35 6.71 -12.79
C LYS A 52 -14.54 7.52 -11.50
N PHE A 53 -15.62 7.27 -10.77
CA PHE A 53 -15.91 7.97 -9.52
C PHE A 53 -14.91 7.59 -8.42
N TRP A 54 -14.78 6.30 -8.14
CA TRP A 54 -13.84 5.80 -7.12
C TRP A 54 -12.40 6.01 -7.56
N GLY A 55 -12.14 5.90 -8.86
CA GLY A 55 -10.88 6.24 -9.50
C GLY A 55 -10.44 7.69 -9.25
N LYS A 56 -11.36 8.65 -9.28
CA LYS A 56 -11.05 10.04 -8.94
C LYS A 56 -10.57 10.17 -7.49
N LEU A 57 -11.26 9.52 -6.54
CA LEU A 57 -10.86 9.55 -5.13
C LEU A 57 -9.52 8.85 -4.91
N PHE A 58 -9.30 7.71 -5.58
CA PHE A 58 -8.01 7.02 -5.64
C PHE A 58 -6.89 7.95 -6.10
N LEU A 59 -7.06 8.68 -7.22
CA LEU A 59 -6.03 9.57 -7.75
C LEU A 59 -5.73 10.76 -6.81
N ILE A 60 -6.75 11.33 -6.19
CA ILE A 60 -6.55 12.42 -5.21
C ILE A 60 -5.73 11.90 -4.02
N ASN A 61 -6.12 10.75 -3.47
CA ASN A 61 -5.44 10.12 -2.35
C ASN A 61 -3.99 9.72 -2.71
N PHE A 62 -3.80 9.14 -3.89
CA PHE A 62 -2.51 8.76 -4.44
C PHE A 62 -1.55 9.96 -4.55
N ALA A 63 -2.02 11.09 -5.09
CA ALA A 63 -1.19 12.28 -5.25
C ALA A 63 -0.62 12.78 -3.91
N VAL A 64 -1.44 12.79 -2.85
CA VAL A 64 -0.97 13.18 -1.51
C VAL A 64 -0.03 12.12 -0.93
N GLY A 65 -0.32 10.83 -1.17
CA GLY A 65 0.55 9.72 -0.82
C GLY A 65 1.96 9.86 -1.41
N VAL A 66 2.07 10.20 -2.69
CA VAL A 66 3.38 10.43 -3.37
C VAL A 66 4.15 11.57 -2.71
N VAL A 67 3.53 12.73 -2.50
CA VAL A 67 4.20 13.90 -1.91
C VAL A 67 4.72 13.59 -0.50
N THR A 68 3.89 12.92 0.31
CA THR A 68 4.27 12.54 1.67
C THR A 68 5.32 11.42 1.69
N GLY A 69 5.30 10.50 0.73
CA GLY A 69 6.28 9.43 0.57
C GLY A 69 7.67 9.95 0.22
N ILE A 70 7.77 10.86 -0.75
CA ILE A 70 9.03 11.54 -1.11
C ILE A 70 9.63 12.23 0.13
N THR A 71 8.80 12.91 0.92
CA THR A 71 9.24 13.56 2.15
C THR A 71 9.81 12.55 3.15
N LEU A 72 9.16 11.39 3.31
CA LEU A 72 9.60 10.34 4.22
C LEU A 72 10.92 9.69 3.75
N GLU A 73 11.06 9.43 2.44
CA GLU A 73 12.29 8.87 1.86
C GLU A 73 13.51 9.74 2.16
N PHE A 74 13.40 11.06 1.93
CA PHE A 74 14.48 12.00 2.24
C PHE A 74 14.76 12.18 3.74
N GLN A 75 13.80 11.85 4.62
CA GLN A 75 14.04 11.92 6.07
C GLN A 75 15.03 10.87 6.56
N PHE A 76 15.12 9.71 5.91
CA PHE A 76 16.16 8.72 6.24
C PHE A 76 17.58 9.29 6.00
N GLY A 77 17.76 10.10 4.96
CA GLY A 77 19.06 10.73 4.66
C GLY A 77 19.38 11.96 5.52
N THR A 78 18.39 12.81 5.78
CA THR A 78 18.61 14.12 6.44
C THR A 78 18.78 14.00 7.95
N ASN A 79 17.77 13.46 8.65
CA ASN A 79 17.76 13.43 10.12
C ASN A 79 18.25 12.11 10.71
N TRP A 80 18.46 11.08 9.87
CA TRP A 80 18.86 9.74 10.28
C TRP A 80 20.13 9.28 9.56
N SER A 81 21.07 10.19 9.32
CA SER A 81 22.32 9.92 8.58
C SER A 81 23.17 8.81 9.20
N GLY A 82 23.27 8.75 10.53
CA GLY A 82 23.98 7.68 11.24
C GLY A 82 23.33 6.31 11.04
N TYR A 83 22.00 6.24 11.07
CA TYR A 83 21.25 5.02 10.73
C TYR A 83 21.49 4.60 9.28
N SER A 84 21.38 5.55 8.35
CA SER A 84 21.60 5.31 6.92
C SER A 84 23.01 4.81 6.61
N ALA A 85 24.04 5.36 7.26
CA ALA A 85 25.41 4.88 7.13
C ALA A 85 25.60 3.48 7.76
N TYR A 86 24.89 3.19 8.86
CA TYR A 86 25.03 1.94 9.59
C TYR A 86 24.36 0.75 8.90
N VAL A 87 23.14 0.90 8.34
CA VAL A 87 22.37 -0.22 7.75
C VAL A 87 22.11 -0.10 6.25
N GLY A 88 22.70 0.90 5.59
CA GLY A 88 22.39 1.24 4.20
C GLY A 88 22.58 0.11 3.18
N ASP A 89 23.46 -0.87 3.44
CA ASP A 89 23.67 -2.01 2.53
C ASP A 89 22.44 -2.91 2.42
N ILE A 90 21.67 -3.03 3.50
CA ILE A 90 20.45 -3.83 3.56
C ILE A 90 19.24 -2.93 3.27
N PHE A 91 19.04 -1.90 4.09
CA PHE A 91 17.85 -1.05 4.02
C PHE A 91 17.80 -0.26 2.70
N GLY A 92 18.93 0.32 2.28
CA GLY A 92 19.02 1.10 1.05
C GLY A 92 18.76 0.27 -0.20
N SER A 93 19.24 -0.99 -0.24
CA SER A 93 18.97 -1.91 -1.34
C SER A 93 17.48 -2.20 -1.52
N LEU A 94 16.75 -2.41 -0.41
CA LEU A 94 15.30 -2.67 -0.44
C LEU A 94 14.51 -1.45 -0.95
N LEU A 95 14.84 -0.24 -0.46
CA LEU A 95 14.22 1.01 -0.93
C LEU A 95 14.53 1.31 -2.40
N ALA A 96 15.76 1.03 -2.86
CA ALA A 96 16.12 1.21 -4.26
C ALA A 96 15.33 0.28 -5.19
N ILE A 97 15.12 -0.98 -4.78
CA ILE A 97 14.27 -1.94 -5.52
C ILE A 97 12.83 -1.46 -5.55
N GLU A 98 12.29 -0.99 -4.41
CA GLU A 98 10.95 -0.40 -4.36
C GLU A 98 10.79 0.75 -5.37
N ALA A 99 11.70 1.73 -5.33
CA ALA A 99 11.64 2.90 -6.18
C ALA A 99 11.69 2.54 -7.68
N THR A 100 12.56 1.59 -8.05
CA THR A 100 12.78 1.21 -9.45
C THR A 100 11.73 0.24 -9.98
N ALA A 101 11.33 -0.77 -9.19
CA ALA A 101 10.43 -1.84 -9.64
C ALA A 101 8.95 -1.52 -9.40
N ALA A 102 8.60 -0.79 -8.34
CA ALA A 102 7.22 -0.50 -7.96
C ALA A 102 6.82 0.93 -8.32
N PHE A 103 7.49 1.95 -7.76
CA PHE A 103 7.07 3.35 -7.96
C PHE A 103 7.13 3.81 -9.41
N PHE A 104 8.19 3.45 -10.14
CA PHE A 104 8.33 3.81 -11.54
C PHE A 104 7.23 3.16 -12.41
N LEU A 105 6.95 1.89 -12.14
CA LEU A 105 5.90 1.13 -12.81
C LEU A 105 4.51 1.72 -12.52
N GLU A 106 4.20 1.95 -11.24
CA GLU A 106 2.94 2.53 -10.79
C GLU A 106 2.71 3.92 -11.39
N SER A 107 3.68 4.83 -11.25
CA SER A 107 3.56 6.22 -11.71
C SER A 107 3.36 6.30 -13.23
N THR A 108 4.07 5.46 -13.98
CA THR A 108 3.92 5.39 -15.45
C THR A 108 2.55 4.85 -15.84
N LEU A 109 2.13 3.74 -15.25
CA LEU A 109 0.87 3.08 -15.61
C LEU A 109 -0.36 3.86 -15.16
N ILE A 110 -0.30 4.61 -14.05
CA ILE A 110 -1.37 5.52 -13.67
C ILE A 110 -1.59 6.56 -14.78
N GLY A 111 -0.52 7.11 -15.37
CA GLY A 111 -0.65 8.01 -16.53
C GLY A 111 -1.35 7.34 -17.71
N VAL A 112 -0.96 6.11 -18.05
CA VAL A 112 -1.59 5.32 -19.10
C VAL A 112 -3.07 5.07 -18.80
N TRP A 113 -3.41 4.75 -17.55
CA TRP A 113 -4.78 4.48 -17.13
C TRP A 113 -5.66 5.74 -17.16
N VAL A 114 -5.16 6.87 -16.66
CA VAL A 114 -5.93 8.13 -16.63
C VAL A 114 -6.24 8.62 -18.05
N PHE A 115 -5.27 8.55 -18.96
CA PHE A 115 -5.42 9.06 -20.33
C PHE A 115 -5.83 7.99 -21.36
N GLY A 116 -5.97 6.73 -20.93
CA GLY A 116 -6.19 5.56 -21.78
C GLY A 116 -7.64 5.36 -22.23
N TRP A 117 -8.62 6.02 -21.60
CA TRP A 117 -10.06 5.73 -21.78
C TRP A 117 -10.55 5.70 -23.23
N LYS A 118 -9.97 6.53 -24.10
CA LYS A 118 -10.33 6.60 -25.54
C LYS A 118 -9.29 5.97 -26.47
N LYS A 119 -8.16 5.50 -25.92
CA LYS A 119 -7.01 4.98 -26.68
C LYS A 119 -6.84 3.46 -26.54
N LEU A 120 -7.35 2.88 -25.46
CA LEU A 120 -7.26 1.45 -25.16
C LEU A 120 -8.62 0.77 -25.30
N SER A 121 -8.60 -0.51 -25.66
CA SER A 121 -9.80 -1.35 -25.54
C SER A 121 -10.18 -1.51 -24.06
N ARG A 122 -11.46 -1.76 -23.77
CA ARG A 122 -11.95 -1.95 -22.38
C ARG A 122 -11.17 -3.01 -21.60
N LYS A 123 -10.77 -4.10 -22.26
CA LYS A 123 -9.97 -5.17 -21.64
C LYS A 123 -8.53 -4.74 -21.40
N ALA A 124 -7.91 -4.03 -22.35
CA ALA A 124 -6.55 -3.51 -22.19
C ALA A 124 -6.50 -2.44 -21.07
N HIS A 125 -7.50 -1.57 -21.00
CA HIS A 125 -7.60 -0.56 -19.94
C HIS A 125 -7.73 -1.20 -18.55
N ALA A 126 -8.58 -2.22 -18.41
CA ALA A 126 -8.72 -2.95 -17.15
C ALA A 126 -7.44 -3.70 -16.76
N MET A 127 -6.69 -4.23 -17.74
CA MET A 127 -5.38 -4.84 -17.49
C MET A 127 -4.38 -3.81 -16.95
N VAL A 128 -4.35 -2.60 -17.52
CA VAL A 128 -3.51 -1.52 -16.99
C VAL A 128 -3.86 -1.20 -15.54
N MET A 129 -5.14 -1.14 -15.18
CA MET A 129 -5.54 -0.90 -13.79
C MET A 129 -5.09 -2.01 -12.83
N TRP A 130 -5.09 -3.27 -13.27
CA TRP A 130 -4.53 -4.37 -12.48
C TRP A 130 -3.02 -4.27 -12.33
N LEU A 131 -2.30 -3.83 -13.37
CA LEU A 131 -0.86 -3.58 -13.27
C LEU A 131 -0.56 -2.40 -12.32
N VAL A 132 -1.38 -1.35 -12.32
CA VAL A 132 -1.31 -0.27 -11.32
C VAL A 132 -1.48 -0.85 -9.92
N ALA A 133 -2.57 -1.58 -9.66
CA ALA A 133 -2.84 -2.17 -8.35
C ALA A 133 -1.74 -3.14 -7.90
N GLY A 134 -1.20 -3.93 -8.83
CA GLY A 134 -0.07 -4.82 -8.59
C GLY A 134 1.20 -4.05 -8.21
N ALA A 135 1.51 -2.97 -8.93
CA ALA A 135 2.67 -2.12 -8.64
C ALA A 135 2.55 -1.43 -7.27
N SER A 136 1.37 -0.87 -6.93
CA SER A 136 1.11 -0.27 -5.61
C SER A 136 1.37 -1.28 -4.49
N ASN A 137 0.85 -2.50 -4.63
CA ASN A 137 1.00 -3.54 -3.61
C ASN A 137 2.42 -4.14 -3.59
N LEU A 138 3.15 -4.12 -4.72
CA LEU A 138 4.56 -4.51 -4.77
C LEU A 138 5.43 -3.52 -3.99
N SER A 139 5.12 -2.22 -4.01
CA SER A 139 5.80 -1.24 -3.16
C SER A 139 5.63 -1.60 -1.68
N ALA A 140 4.39 -1.92 -1.26
CA ALA A 140 4.11 -2.34 0.11
C ALA A 140 4.97 -3.55 0.53
N ILE A 141 5.21 -4.52 -0.36
CA ILE A 141 6.07 -5.68 -0.06
C ILE A 141 7.49 -5.23 0.30
N TRP A 142 8.10 -4.34 -0.47
CA TRP A 142 9.50 -3.93 -0.25
C TRP A 142 9.66 -3.06 0.99
N ILE A 143 8.78 -2.08 1.20
CA ILE A 143 8.87 -1.21 2.38
C ILE A 143 8.57 -1.97 3.68
N LEU A 144 7.64 -2.93 3.65
CA LEU A 144 7.36 -3.79 4.81
C LEU A 144 8.45 -4.83 5.01
N THR A 145 9.16 -5.26 3.96
CA THR A 145 10.38 -6.07 4.10
C THR A 145 11.48 -5.29 4.81
N ALA A 146 11.66 -4.02 4.45
CA ALA A 146 12.60 -3.14 5.12
C ALA A 146 12.22 -2.92 6.59
N ASN A 147 10.95 -2.65 6.87
CA ASN A 147 10.48 -2.49 8.25
C ASN A 147 10.55 -3.79 9.07
N GLY A 148 10.16 -4.93 8.51
CA GLY A 148 10.26 -6.22 9.19
C GLY A 148 11.72 -6.62 9.48
N TRP A 149 12.66 -6.25 8.60
CA TRP A 149 14.09 -6.40 8.89
C TRP A 149 14.54 -5.52 10.06
N MET A 150 14.02 -4.28 10.19
CA MET A 150 14.33 -3.42 11.34
C MET A 150 13.84 -4.04 12.66
N GLN A 151 12.78 -4.85 12.62
CA GLN A 151 12.22 -5.53 13.80
C GLN A 151 12.99 -6.82 14.13
N GLN A 152 13.27 -7.64 13.13
CA GLN A 152 14.01 -8.90 13.30
C GLN A 152 15.15 -8.97 12.27
N PRO A 153 16.33 -8.37 12.55
CA PRO A 153 17.44 -8.33 11.61
C PRO A 153 18.00 -9.73 11.31
N VAL A 154 18.09 -10.09 10.03
CA VAL A 154 18.65 -11.36 9.52
C VAL A 154 19.50 -11.09 8.27
N GLY A 155 20.30 -12.07 7.84
CA GLY A 155 21.05 -11.98 6.57
C GLY A 155 22.09 -10.86 6.52
N TYR A 156 22.69 -10.49 7.65
CA TYR A 156 23.72 -9.45 7.74
C TYR A 156 24.91 -9.88 8.63
N ALA A 157 26.04 -9.19 8.48
CA ALA A 157 27.16 -9.24 9.41
C ALA A 157 27.67 -7.83 9.74
N ILE A 158 28.18 -7.63 10.95
CA ILE A 158 28.80 -6.35 11.32
C ILE A 158 30.26 -6.38 10.88
N ARG A 159 30.63 -5.46 9.98
CA ARG A 159 31.99 -5.29 9.47
C ARG A 159 32.28 -3.80 9.39
N ASN A 160 33.50 -3.41 9.76
CA ASN A 160 33.96 -2.01 9.72
C ASN A 160 32.99 -1.02 10.39
N GLY A 161 32.32 -1.43 11.48
CA GLY A 161 31.39 -0.59 12.21
C GLY A 161 30.01 -0.36 11.55
N ARG A 162 29.63 -1.16 10.53
CA ARG A 162 28.32 -1.11 9.87
C ARG A 162 27.76 -2.52 9.63
N ALA A 163 26.46 -2.62 9.41
CA ALA A 163 25.81 -3.82 8.91
C ALA A 163 26.01 -3.94 7.40
N GLU A 164 26.56 -5.08 6.97
CA GLU A 164 26.74 -5.45 5.57
C GLU A 164 25.85 -6.67 5.24
N LEU A 165 25.23 -6.66 4.07
CA LEU A 165 24.36 -7.71 3.58
C LEU A 165 25.18 -8.99 3.32
N THR A 166 24.76 -10.11 3.91
CA THR A 166 25.41 -11.42 3.70
C THR A 166 24.50 -12.43 3.02
N ASP A 167 23.19 -12.30 3.19
CA ASP A 167 22.20 -13.17 2.56
C ASP A 167 20.91 -12.38 2.25
N PHE A 168 20.75 -12.03 0.98
CA PHE A 168 19.57 -11.30 0.51
C PHE A 168 18.29 -12.15 0.59
N ALA A 169 18.38 -13.46 0.37
CA ALA A 169 17.22 -14.34 0.42
C ALA A 169 16.70 -14.44 1.87
N ALA A 170 17.59 -14.51 2.85
CA ALA A 170 17.21 -14.47 4.26
C ALA A 170 16.46 -13.17 4.63
N VAL A 171 16.88 -12.02 4.07
CA VAL A 171 16.21 -10.72 4.29
C VAL A 171 14.81 -10.72 3.66
N VAL A 172 14.69 -11.16 2.40
CA VAL A 172 13.41 -11.18 1.67
C VAL A 172 12.41 -12.15 2.29
N PHE A 173 12.86 -13.33 2.71
CA PHE A 173 12.01 -14.35 3.31
C PHE A 173 11.97 -14.30 4.84
N ASN A 174 12.29 -13.14 5.43
CA ASN A 174 12.20 -12.92 6.85
C ASN A 174 10.75 -13.14 7.34
N THR A 175 10.57 -14.04 8.31
CA THR A 175 9.25 -14.38 8.86
C THR A 175 8.51 -13.15 9.40
N PHE A 176 9.21 -12.22 10.06
CA PHE A 176 8.59 -10.99 10.58
C PHE A 176 8.01 -10.16 9.44
N SER A 177 8.82 -9.94 8.39
CA SER A 177 8.41 -9.21 7.18
C SER A 177 7.19 -9.85 6.51
N ILE A 178 7.19 -11.18 6.35
CA ILE A 178 6.09 -11.91 5.71
C ILE A 178 4.80 -11.73 6.50
N LEU A 179 4.81 -11.94 7.81
CA LEU A 179 3.63 -11.73 8.66
C LEU A 179 3.14 -10.29 8.57
N GLN A 180 4.06 -9.32 8.65
CA GLN A 180 3.72 -7.91 8.50
C GLN A 180 3.05 -7.59 7.14
N ILE A 181 3.55 -8.14 6.04
CA ILE A 181 2.95 -8.00 4.71
C ILE A 181 1.54 -8.61 4.68
N LEU A 182 1.41 -9.83 5.21
CA LEU A 182 0.14 -10.55 5.26
C LEU A 182 -0.89 -9.89 6.19
N HIS A 183 -0.47 -9.03 7.12
CA HIS A 183 -1.36 -8.19 7.92
C HIS A 183 -1.76 -6.92 7.16
N VAL A 184 -0.76 -6.14 6.73
CA VAL A 184 -0.95 -4.75 6.32
C VAL A 184 -1.67 -4.65 4.98
N VAL A 185 -1.34 -5.51 4.01
CA VAL A 185 -1.98 -5.48 2.68
C VAL A 185 -3.49 -5.81 2.77
N PRO A 186 -3.90 -6.87 3.49
CA PRO A 186 -5.33 -7.13 3.73
C PRO A 186 -6.01 -6.06 4.60
N ALA A 187 -5.32 -5.48 5.59
CA ALA A 187 -5.84 -4.36 6.36
C ALA A 187 -6.10 -3.11 5.51
N ALA A 188 -5.27 -2.86 4.50
CA ALA A 188 -5.49 -1.81 3.51
C ALA A 188 -6.72 -2.07 2.63
N LEU A 189 -6.94 -3.32 2.20
CA LEU A 189 -8.18 -3.72 1.52
C LEU A 189 -9.42 -3.53 2.41
N LEU A 190 -9.30 -3.88 3.69
CA LEU A 190 -10.36 -3.69 4.69
C LEU A 190 -10.71 -2.21 4.84
N LEU A 191 -9.70 -1.34 4.97
CA LEU A 191 -9.88 0.11 5.05
C LEU A 191 -10.62 0.65 3.82
N ALA A 192 -10.17 0.28 2.62
CA ALA A 192 -10.80 0.74 1.38
C ALA A 192 -12.24 0.22 1.23
N ALA A 193 -12.51 -1.01 1.65
CA ALA A 193 -13.85 -1.58 1.69
C ALA A 193 -14.79 -0.76 2.60
N PHE A 194 -14.35 -0.45 3.83
CA PHE A 194 -15.12 0.40 4.76
C PHE A 194 -15.28 1.83 4.25
N PHE A 195 -14.27 2.39 3.59
CA PHE A 195 -14.36 3.70 2.95
C PHE A 195 -15.45 3.74 1.88
N ILE A 196 -15.46 2.77 0.96
CA ILE A 196 -16.50 2.64 -0.07
C ILE A 196 -17.88 2.42 0.56
N MET A 197 -17.98 1.53 1.55
CA MET A 197 -19.24 1.25 2.24
C MET A 197 -19.77 2.48 2.97
N GLY A 198 -18.93 3.25 3.67
CA GLY A 198 -19.34 4.43 4.41
C GLY A 198 -19.92 5.52 3.50
N ILE A 199 -19.22 5.84 2.42
CA ILE A 199 -19.71 6.80 1.42
C ILE A 199 -20.97 6.26 0.73
N SER A 200 -21.01 4.97 0.40
CA SER A 200 -22.19 4.37 -0.22
C SER A 200 -23.41 4.38 0.69
N ALA A 201 -23.25 4.05 1.97
CA ALA A 201 -24.31 4.08 2.97
C ALA A 201 -24.90 5.48 3.12
N TYR A 202 -24.05 6.51 3.14
CA TYR A 202 -24.49 7.91 3.17
C TYR A 202 -25.40 8.26 1.99
N HIS A 203 -25.00 7.91 0.76
CA HIS A 203 -25.81 8.20 -0.43
C HIS A 203 -27.09 7.34 -0.51
N LEU A 204 -27.04 6.09 -0.05
CA LEU A 204 -28.21 5.21 0.02
C LEU A 204 -29.25 5.74 1.02
N LEU A 205 -28.82 6.22 2.19
CA LEU A 205 -29.69 6.86 3.18
C LEU A 205 -30.38 8.12 2.62
N LYS A 206 -29.68 8.84 1.72
CA LYS A 206 -30.22 10.02 1.02
C LYS A 206 -31.01 9.68 -0.25
N GLN A 207 -31.20 8.40 -0.56
CA GLN A 207 -31.89 7.92 -1.76
C GLN A 207 -31.26 8.42 -3.07
N GLN A 208 -29.95 8.62 -3.11
CA GLN A 208 -29.22 9.13 -4.26
C GLN A 208 -28.55 8.00 -5.05
N ASN A 209 -28.72 7.97 -6.38
CA ASN A 209 -28.08 7.01 -7.29
C ASN A 209 -28.09 5.56 -6.76
N MET A 210 -29.27 5.07 -6.37
CA MET A 210 -29.44 3.83 -5.60
C MET A 210 -28.74 2.60 -6.19
N ASP A 211 -28.84 2.37 -7.51
CA ASP A 211 -28.17 1.22 -8.17
C ASP A 211 -26.64 1.30 -8.03
N PHE A 212 -26.06 2.48 -8.28
CA PHE A 212 -24.61 2.72 -8.20
C PHE A 212 -24.07 2.44 -6.79
N PHE A 213 -24.70 3.02 -5.77
CA PHE A 213 -24.20 2.91 -4.40
C PHE A 213 -24.56 1.55 -3.78
N THR A 214 -25.65 0.90 -4.22
CA THR A 214 -25.94 -0.47 -3.79
C THR A 214 -24.87 -1.44 -4.29
N ARG A 215 -24.45 -1.32 -5.55
CA ARG A 215 -23.36 -2.15 -6.11
C ARG A 215 -22.01 -1.86 -5.46
N SER A 216 -21.70 -0.58 -5.23
CA SER A 216 -20.49 -0.16 -4.52
C SER A 216 -20.46 -0.71 -3.09
N PHE A 217 -21.57 -0.60 -2.36
CA PHE A 217 -21.71 -1.13 -1.00
C PHE A 217 -21.55 -2.66 -0.98
N ARG A 218 -22.19 -3.39 -1.90
CA ARG A 218 -22.06 -4.86 -1.98
C ARG A 218 -20.62 -5.30 -2.24
N LEU A 219 -19.90 -4.62 -3.14
CA LEU A 219 -18.49 -4.91 -3.38
C LEU A 219 -17.66 -4.69 -2.11
N GLY A 220 -17.85 -3.54 -1.46
CA GLY A 220 -17.19 -3.24 -0.19
C GLY A 220 -17.52 -4.25 0.91
N LEU A 221 -18.77 -4.70 1.00
CA LEU A 221 -19.19 -5.70 1.99
C LEU A 221 -18.47 -7.03 1.77
N VAL A 222 -18.47 -7.56 0.54
CA VAL A 222 -17.82 -8.84 0.23
C VAL A 222 -16.32 -8.77 0.51
N VAL A 223 -15.64 -7.74 0.00
CA VAL A 223 -14.18 -7.60 0.19
C VAL A 223 -13.84 -7.33 1.66
N GLY A 224 -14.62 -6.48 2.32
CA GLY A 224 -14.44 -6.13 3.73
C GLY A 224 -14.61 -7.34 4.64
N THR A 225 -15.63 -8.18 4.40
CA THR A 225 -15.82 -9.41 5.18
C THR A 225 -14.65 -10.38 5.01
N ILE A 226 -14.19 -10.63 3.77
CA ILE A 226 -13.06 -11.53 3.52
C ILE A 226 -11.79 -10.98 4.17
N ALA A 227 -11.50 -9.69 3.96
CA ALA A 227 -10.33 -9.04 4.54
C ALA A 227 -10.38 -9.02 6.07
N SER A 228 -11.55 -8.81 6.69
CA SER A 228 -11.66 -8.80 8.15
C SER A 228 -11.34 -10.16 8.76
N PHE A 229 -11.82 -11.26 8.17
CA PHE A 229 -11.48 -12.59 8.66
C PHE A 229 -9.98 -12.87 8.53
N TRP A 230 -9.39 -12.48 7.40
CA TRP A 230 -7.95 -12.65 7.20
C TRP A 230 -7.12 -11.87 8.21
N VAL A 231 -7.42 -10.58 8.41
CA VAL A 231 -6.69 -9.70 9.33
C VAL A 231 -6.78 -10.20 10.78
N ILE A 232 -7.92 -10.76 11.20
CA ILE A 232 -8.05 -11.37 12.53
C ILE A 232 -7.15 -12.60 12.67
N LEU A 233 -7.19 -13.51 11.69
CA LEU A 233 -6.40 -14.74 11.71
C LEU A 233 -4.90 -14.44 11.69
N GLU A 234 -4.48 -13.58 10.77
CA GLU A 234 -3.08 -13.18 10.66
C GLU A 234 -2.64 -12.44 11.92
N GLY A 235 -3.46 -11.53 12.47
CA GLY A 235 -3.13 -10.79 13.69
C GLY A 235 -2.83 -11.69 14.90
N ASP A 236 -3.56 -12.78 15.07
CA ASP A 236 -3.26 -13.80 16.10
C ASP A 236 -1.92 -14.52 15.81
N MET A 237 -1.66 -14.90 14.57
CA MET A 237 -0.40 -15.53 14.16
C MET A 237 0.80 -14.60 14.40
N HIS A 238 0.66 -13.33 14.02
CA HIS A 238 1.70 -12.33 14.18
C HIS A 238 1.96 -12.02 15.64
N ALA A 239 0.91 -11.86 16.47
CA ALA A 239 1.05 -11.66 17.90
C ALA A 239 1.84 -12.81 18.56
N LYS A 240 1.52 -14.06 18.22
CA LYS A 240 2.26 -15.25 18.72
C LYS A 240 3.73 -15.26 18.29
N HIS A 241 4.04 -14.75 17.08
CA HIS A 241 5.42 -14.60 16.63
C HIS A 241 6.15 -13.51 17.42
N VAL A 242 5.54 -12.32 17.54
CA VAL A 242 6.08 -11.19 18.31
C VAL A 242 6.39 -11.61 19.74
N THR A 243 5.50 -12.33 20.44
CA THR A 243 5.76 -12.84 21.79
C THR A 243 7.03 -13.70 21.89
N LYS A 244 7.47 -14.35 20.81
CA LYS A 244 8.69 -15.17 20.80
C LYS A 244 9.95 -14.37 20.48
N VAL A 245 9.85 -13.40 19.57
CA VAL A 245 11.04 -12.70 19.02
C VAL A 245 11.23 -11.29 19.59
N GLN A 246 10.18 -10.69 20.16
CA GLN A 246 10.12 -9.35 20.76
C GLN A 246 9.06 -9.30 21.90
N PRO A 247 9.25 -10.05 23.00
CA PRO A 247 8.28 -10.11 24.12
C PRO A 247 8.15 -8.80 24.91
#